data_AF-A0A2M8BMA1-F1
#
_entry.id   AF-A0A2M8BMA1-F1
#
_cell.length_a   1.000
_cell.length_b   1.000
_cell.length_c   1.000
_cell.angle_alpha   90.00
_cell.angle_beta   90.00
_cell.angle_gamma   90.00
#
_symmetry.space_group_name_H-M   'P 1'
#
loop_
_entity.id
_entity.type
_entity.pdbx_description
1 polymer ?
#
loop_
_entity_poly.entity_id
_entity_poly.type
_entity_poly.pdbx_seq_one_letter_code
_entity_poly.pdbx_strand_id
1 'polypeptide(L)'
;MTRIFVSIASYRDPETPATLRDLFAKAAQPERVFAGVLWQAVPGDDDDCMVLPAGIPSDNVRGIQVHPCESMGACWARHRILTELRGAEEFVLQIDSHMRFAPGWDDKLLAMWALCGSPRAVLSTYPIPYTPPDILGAPSFAILTAKAFNHRGVLMFLARAQDYSLRPAKPQPNPFISAGFLFVPAAAFDEVPYDGNLYFIGEEVSMAARLWTHGWDVHSPNEVVVYHFYGRNTERPTHWADNSNWKHRDEDSLSRVRHLLGMEVCTDPKVIANLAQFGLGTARTLAEYERYADVDLRRQVIGPAAKCGRFAPHPAPASLATQRIFTRIFDDNAWKSWETQSGSGSTRLAASAVLAGLASLFESLKIRTLVDAGCGDVNWLADLSASLEIYFGVDIVERLAVQNSRILGHRPGHFFKALDIARDTMPKADAILCRNVLSHLCNADIAAALSQFAKSGATWLLATTHDGVTQNQNTATGVWRPVDLAAAPFLLPVPQHRIPDGKGRWLGVWRLA
;
A
#
# COMPACT_ATOMS: atom_id res chain seq x y z
N MET A 1 16.20 -2.53 -21.22
CA MET A 1 17.17 -2.19 -20.16
C MET A 1 16.40 -1.54 -19.03
N THR A 2 16.56 -2.00 -17.78
CA THR A 2 15.85 -1.41 -16.63
C THR A 2 16.49 -0.09 -16.23
N ARG A 3 15.75 1.01 -16.30
CA ARG A 3 16.25 2.37 -15.98
C ARG A 3 15.96 2.73 -14.54
N ILE A 4 16.84 3.53 -13.96
CA ILE A 4 16.77 3.98 -12.56
C ILE A 4 16.78 5.50 -12.54
N PHE A 5 15.73 6.10 -11.99
CA PHE A 5 15.69 7.52 -11.67
C PHE A 5 16.20 7.77 -10.25
N VAL A 6 17.20 8.62 -10.08
CA VAL A 6 17.82 8.94 -8.80
C VAL A 6 17.35 10.33 -8.37
N SER A 7 16.56 10.40 -7.30
CA SER A 7 16.01 11.65 -6.77
C SER A 7 16.93 12.25 -5.71
N ILE A 8 17.39 13.49 -5.93
CA ILE A 8 18.37 14.19 -5.09
C ILE A 8 17.87 15.59 -4.74
N ALA A 9 17.45 15.79 -3.49
CA ALA A 9 17.17 17.12 -2.95
C ALA A 9 18.46 17.72 -2.39
N SER A 10 18.95 18.80 -3.00
CA SER A 10 20.19 19.48 -2.58
C SER A 10 19.86 20.86 -2.01
N TYR A 11 20.23 21.11 -0.75
CA TYR A 11 20.08 22.41 -0.10
C TYR A 11 21.44 23.00 0.20
N ARG A 12 21.92 23.89 -0.68
CA ARG A 12 23.21 24.59 -0.55
C ARG A 12 24.37 23.64 -0.20
N ASP A 13 24.35 22.43 -0.76
CA ASP A 13 25.25 21.34 -0.36
C ASP A 13 26.39 21.15 -1.37
N PRO A 14 27.65 21.46 -0.98
CA PRO A 14 28.81 21.37 -1.87
C PRO A 14 29.22 19.93 -2.18
N GLU A 15 28.68 18.92 -1.49
CA GLU A 15 28.94 17.52 -1.83
C GLU A 15 28.10 17.02 -3.01
N THR A 16 27.10 17.78 -3.46
CA THR A 16 26.20 17.38 -4.56
C THR A 16 26.96 17.01 -5.85
N PRO A 17 27.94 17.80 -6.33
CA PRO A 17 28.74 17.40 -7.49
C PRO A 17 29.52 16.11 -7.28
N ALA A 18 30.10 15.92 -6.08
CA ALA A 18 30.87 14.71 -5.78
C ALA A 18 29.96 13.47 -5.74
N THR A 19 28.75 13.60 -5.20
CA THR A 19 27.70 12.57 -5.24
C THR A 19 27.32 12.21 -6.67
N LEU A 20 27.07 13.19 -7.54
CA LEU A 20 26.74 12.94 -8.96
C LEU A 20 27.89 12.24 -9.68
N ARG A 21 29.15 12.69 -9.47
CA ARG A 21 30.33 12.05 -10.06
C ARG A 21 30.41 10.57 -9.66
N ASP A 22 30.29 10.29 -8.37
CA ASP A 22 30.44 8.94 -7.83
C ASP A 22 29.28 8.01 -8.25
N LEU A 23 28.05 8.56 -8.30
CA LEU A 23 26.84 7.88 -8.80
C LEU A 23 27.05 7.30 -10.20
N PHE A 24 27.47 8.15 -11.15
CA PHE A 24 27.66 7.74 -12.55
C PHE A 24 28.93 6.93 -12.74
N ALA A 25 30.06 7.33 -12.11
CA ALA A 25 31.34 6.65 -12.31
C ALA A 25 31.37 5.21 -11.79
N LYS A 26 30.55 4.90 -10.78
CA LYS A 26 30.49 3.56 -10.16
C LYS A 26 29.26 2.75 -10.55
N ALA A 27 28.37 3.28 -11.39
CA ALA A 27 27.32 2.47 -12.00
C ALA A 27 27.95 1.45 -12.94
N ALA A 28 27.48 0.21 -12.92
CA ALA A 28 27.86 -0.81 -13.89
C ALA A 28 27.40 -0.42 -15.29
N GLN A 29 26.24 0.24 -15.41
CA GLN A 29 25.66 0.70 -16.66
C GLN A 29 25.19 2.16 -16.54
N PRO A 30 26.10 3.15 -16.61
CA PRO A 30 25.77 4.56 -16.40
C PRO A 30 24.62 5.09 -17.26
N GLU A 31 24.42 4.53 -18.45
CA GLU A 31 23.39 4.90 -19.42
C GLU A 31 21.95 4.58 -18.96
N ARG A 32 21.76 3.69 -17.96
CA ARG A 32 20.43 3.42 -17.37
C ARG A 32 20.05 4.40 -16.26
N VAL A 33 21.02 5.16 -15.76
CA VAL A 33 20.87 6.01 -14.58
C VAL A 33 20.48 7.41 -15.02
N PHE A 34 19.41 7.94 -14.44
CA PHE A 34 18.94 9.31 -14.66
C PHE A 34 18.89 10.02 -13.31
N ALA A 35 19.59 11.14 -13.13
CA ALA A 35 19.55 11.92 -11.90
C ALA A 35 18.56 13.07 -12.03
N GLY A 36 17.61 13.19 -11.12
CA GLY A 36 16.77 14.37 -10.92
C GLY A 36 17.23 15.14 -9.70
N VAL A 37 17.73 16.36 -9.90
CA VAL A 37 18.27 17.19 -8.84
C VAL A 37 17.44 18.46 -8.70
N LEU A 38 17.04 18.76 -7.46
CA LEU A 38 16.49 20.06 -7.13
C LEU A 38 17.52 20.81 -6.28
N TRP A 39 18.18 21.80 -6.91
CA TRP A 39 19.15 22.68 -6.28
C TRP A 39 18.43 23.86 -5.64
N GLN A 40 18.54 23.95 -4.32
CA GLN A 40 18.09 25.10 -3.54
C GLN A 40 19.35 25.89 -3.22
N ALA A 41 19.71 26.81 -4.12
CA ALA A 41 21.03 27.43 -4.17
C ALA A 41 20.90 28.91 -4.58
N VAL A 42 21.70 29.78 -3.95
CA VAL A 42 21.81 31.20 -4.31
C VAL A 42 22.79 31.32 -5.50
N PRO A 43 22.35 31.79 -6.68
CA PRO A 43 23.27 32.03 -7.80
C PRO A 43 24.41 32.97 -7.41
N GLY A 44 25.65 32.61 -7.74
CA GLY A 44 26.87 33.34 -7.40
C GLY A 44 27.49 32.96 -6.06
N ASP A 45 26.70 32.58 -5.05
CA ASP A 45 27.21 32.21 -3.72
C ASP A 45 27.37 30.69 -3.55
N ASP A 46 26.49 29.92 -4.19
CA ASP A 46 26.40 28.45 -4.07
C ASP A 46 26.65 27.75 -5.43
N ASP A 47 27.34 28.40 -6.37
CA ASP A 47 27.62 27.86 -7.71
C ASP A 47 28.40 26.53 -7.65
N ASP A 48 29.24 26.36 -6.63
CA ASP A 48 29.96 25.13 -6.34
C ASP A 48 29.02 23.93 -6.09
N CYS A 49 27.82 24.15 -5.58
CA CYS A 49 26.83 23.10 -5.32
C CYS A 49 26.15 22.59 -6.59
N MET A 50 26.19 23.38 -7.67
CA MET A 50 25.47 23.13 -8.93
C MET A 50 26.38 22.66 -10.06
N VAL A 51 27.69 22.56 -9.84
CA VAL A 51 28.64 22.12 -10.85
C VAL A 51 28.32 20.69 -11.28
N LEU A 52 28.08 20.50 -12.58
CA LEU A 52 27.99 19.16 -13.17
C LEU A 52 29.40 18.64 -13.45
N PRO A 53 29.81 17.50 -12.85
CA PRO A 53 31.12 16.92 -13.10
C PRO A 53 31.35 16.56 -14.57
N ALA A 54 32.59 16.71 -15.05
CA ALA A 54 32.95 16.28 -16.39
C ALA A 54 32.75 14.76 -16.57
N GLY A 55 32.25 14.35 -17.73
CA GLY A 55 32.08 12.93 -18.09
C GLY A 55 30.75 12.30 -17.65
N ILE A 56 29.87 13.04 -16.95
CA ILE A 56 28.49 12.59 -16.75
C ILE A 56 27.70 12.81 -18.05
N PRO A 57 26.77 11.90 -18.42
CA PRO A 57 25.88 12.14 -19.56
C PRO A 57 24.91 13.27 -19.19
N SER A 58 25.06 14.45 -19.80
CA SER A 58 24.23 15.63 -19.47
C SER A 58 22.73 15.36 -19.69
N ASP A 59 22.39 14.57 -20.71
CA ASP A 59 21.00 14.19 -21.02
C ASP A 59 20.38 13.29 -19.94
N ASN A 60 21.21 12.68 -19.09
CA ASN A 60 20.80 11.86 -17.97
C ASN A 60 20.70 12.66 -16.66
N VAL A 61 20.89 13.98 -16.67
CA VAL A 61 20.70 14.85 -15.50
C VAL A 61 19.58 15.85 -15.78
N ARG A 62 18.57 15.84 -14.93
CA ARG A 62 17.40 16.73 -14.98
C ARG A 62 17.41 17.61 -13.74
N GLY A 63 17.09 18.88 -13.92
CA GLY A 63 17.37 19.91 -12.94
C GLY A 63 16.23 20.87 -12.69
N ILE A 64 15.96 21.18 -11.42
CA ILE A 64 15.22 22.37 -11.02
C ILE A 64 16.15 23.20 -10.14
N GLN A 65 16.24 24.49 -10.41
CA GLN A 65 16.92 25.44 -9.53
C GLN A 65 15.87 26.35 -8.89
N VAL A 66 15.98 26.54 -7.58
CA VAL A 66 15.17 27.49 -6.82
C VAL A 66 16.03 28.26 -5.84
N HIS A 67 15.60 29.46 -5.49
CA HIS A 67 16.27 30.22 -4.44
C HIS A 67 15.96 29.59 -3.06
N PRO A 68 16.92 29.50 -2.11
CA PRO A 68 16.70 28.88 -0.79
C PRO A 68 15.55 29.49 0.04
N CYS A 69 15.17 30.74 -0.22
CA CYS A 69 14.02 31.42 0.42
C CYS A 69 12.65 30.98 -0.14
N GLU A 70 12.62 30.34 -1.30
CA GLU A 70 11.41 29.77 -1.91
C GLU A 70 11.21 28.32 -1.47
N SER A 71 12.22 27.71 -0.84
CA SER A 71 12.14 26.34 -0.34
C SER A 71 11.09 26.21 0.76
N MET A 72 10.35 25.11 0.71
CA MET A 72 9.40 24.72 1.76
C MET A 72 9.89 23.54 2.61
N GLY A 73 11.13 23.10 2.42
CA GLY A 73 11.73 21.98 3.16
C GLY A 73 12.02 20.74 2.30
N ALA A 74 12.53 19.70 2.97
CA ALA A 74 13.04 18.50 2.30
C ALA A 74 11.94 17.69 1.59
N CYS A 75 10.78 17.48 2.24
CA CYS A 75 9.71 16.70 1.62
C CYS A 75 9.08 17.44 0.43
N TRP A 76 9.02 18.77 0.47
CA TRP A 76 8.62 19.58 -0.69
C TRP A 76 9.58 19.40 -1.86
N ALA A 77 10.89 19.46 -1.62
CA ALA A 77 11.88 19.27 -2.68
C ALA A 77 11.79 17.85 -3.28
N ARG A 78 11.70 16.82 -2.43
CA ARG A 78 11.52 15.42 -2.86
C ARG A 78 10.23 15.22 -3.66
N HIS A 79 9.12 15.82 -3.22
CA HIS A 79 7.86 15.81 -3.97
C HIS A 79 8.05 16.38 -5.38
N ARG A 80 8.62 17.58 -5.50
CA ARG A 80 8.83 18.24 -6.80
C ARG A 80 9.74 17.43 -7.72
N ILE A 81 10.82 16.84 -7.21
CA ILE A 81 11.69 15.99 -8.04
C ILE A 81 10.91 14.80 -8.61
N LEU A 82 10.13 14.12 -7.76
CA LEU A 82 9.39 12.92 -8.15
C LEU A 82 8.21 13.19 -9.11
N THR A 83 7.63 14.40 -9.06
CA THR A 83 6.49 14.79 -9.89
C THR A 83 6.87 15.57 -11.15
N GLU A 84 7.95 16.35 -11.13
CA GLU A 84 8.33 17.24 -12.24
C GLU A 84 9.50 16.71 -13.06
N LEU A 85 10.42 15.93 -12.48
CA LEU A 85 11.66 15.49 -13.15
C LEU A 85 11.70 14.00 -13.50
N ARG A 86 10.95 13.17 -12.77
CA ARG A 86 10.87 11.73 -13.05
C ARG A 86 10.16 11.50 -14.38
N GLY A 87 10.73 10.63 -15.20
CA GLY A 87 10.18 10.22 -16.48
C GLY A 87 9.54 8.84 -16.36
N ALA A 88 9.67 8.05 -17.41
CA ALA A 88 9.13 6.70 -17.48
C ALA A 88 10.10 5.63 -16.94
N GLU A 89 11.08 5.98 -16.09
CA GLU A 89 12.03 5.00 -15.53
C GLU A 89 11.32 3.95 -14.66
N GLU A 90 11.77 2.70 -14.71
CA GLU A 90 11.11 1.58 -14.06
C GLU A 90 11.34 1.56 -12.53
N PHE A 91 12.46 2.11 -12.06
CA PHE A 91 12.83 2.18 -10.65
C PHE A 91 13.19 3.59 -10.22
N VAL A 92 12.99 3.88 -8.94
CA VAL A 92 13.42 5.11 -8.28
C VAL A 92 14.37 4.77 -7.14
N LEU A 93 15.47 5.52 -7.05
CA LEU A 93 16.38 5.58 -5.91
C LEU A 93 16.32 7.00 -5.32
N GLN A 94 15.67 7.19 -4.18
CA GLN A 94 15.76 8.46 -3.46
C GLN A 94 16.96 8.46 -2.53
N ILE A 95 17.77 9.53 -2.59
CA ILE A 95 18.96 9.71 -1.76
C ILE A 95 19.11 11.16 -1.28
N ASP A 96 19.99 11.34 -0.30
CA ASP A 96 20.50 12.65 0.09
C ASP A 96 21.60 13.14 -0.87
N SER A 97 21.97 14.42 -0.79
CA SER A 97 22.91 15.07 -1.72
C SER A 97 24.40 14.81 -1.43
N HIS A 98 24.73 14.14 -0.33
CA HIS A 98 26.10 13.88 0.12
C HIS A 98 26.33 12.39 0.31
N MET A 99 26.39 11.65 -0.80
CA MET A 99 26.46 10.20 -0.84
C MET A 99 27.69 9.71 -1.60
N ARG A 100 28.11 8.46 -1.33
CA ARG A 100 29.05 7.70 -2.16
C ARG A 100 28.49 6.31 -2.44
N PHE A 101 28.95 5.70 -3.52
CA PHE A 101 28.44 4.46 -4.05
C PHE A 101 29.50 3.36 -4.00
N ALA A 102 29.04 2.13 -3.84
CA ALA A 102 29.87 0.97 -4.12
C ALA A 102 29.99 0.76 -5.65
N PRO A 103 31.09 0.16 -6.15
CA PRO A 103 31.17 -0.25 -7.55
C PRO A 103 30.03 -1.20 -7.94
N GLY A 104 29.38 -0.93 -9.08
CA GLY A 104 28.25 -1.68 -9.62
C GLY A 104 26.98 -1.60 -8.76
N TRP A 105 26.75 -0.47 -8.07
CA TRP A 105 25.64 -0.30 -7.13
C TRP A 105 24.26 -0.54 -7.76
N ASP A 106 24.08 -0.20 -9.03
CA ASP A 106 22.85 -0.32 -9.81
C ASP A 106 22.46 -1.78 -10.06
N ASP A 107 23.39 -2.60 -10.57
CA ASP A 107 23.16 -4.03 -10.74
C ASP A 107 23.00 -4.73 -9.39
N LYS A 108 23.74 -4.31 -8.35
CA LYS A 108 23.58 -4.82 -6.97
C LYS A 108 22.19 -4.53 -6.40
N LEU A 109 21.68 -3.31 -6.56
CA LEU A 109 20.34 -2.94 -6.10
C LEU A 109 19.25 -3.75 -6.80
N LEU A 110 19.34 -3.89 -8.12
CA LEU A 110 18.38 -4.69 -8.90
C LEU A 110 18.43 -6.18 -8.52
N ALA A 111 19.62 -6.73 -8.32
CA ALA A 111 19.79 -8.11 -7.85
C ALA A 111 19.22 -8.32 -6.44
N MET A 112 19.50 -7.42 -5.50
CA MET A 112 18.91 -7.48 -4.15
C MET A 112 17.39 -7.36 -4.19
N TRP A 113 16.85 -6.46 -5.02
CA TRP A 113 15.41 -6.30 -5.15
C TRP A 113 14.77 -7.59 -5.68
N ALA A 114 15.36 -8.23 -6.69
CA ALA A 114 14.88 -9.50 -7.21
C ALA A 114 14.88 -10.62 -6.14
N LEU A 115 15.87 -10.64 -5.24
CA LEU A 115 15.95 -11.59 -4.12
C LEU A 115 14.84 -11.40 -3.07
N CYS A 116 14.16 -10.25 -3.04
CA CYS A 116 13.01 -10.05 -2.17
C CYS A 116 11.81 -10.90 -2.60
N GLY A 117 11.75 -11.33 -3.87
CA GLY A 117 10.70 -12.21 -4.39
C GLY A 117 9.30 -11.58 -4.42
N SER A 118 9.22 -10.25 -4.41
CA SER A 118 7.96 -9.49 -4.48
C SER A 118 8.09 -8.33 -5.46
N PRO A 119 7.13 -8.13 -6.39
CA PRO A 119 7.12 -6.96 -7.26
C PRO A 119 6.81 -5.67 -6.51
N ARG A 120 6.38 -5.76 -5.24
CA ARG A 120 6.13 -4.62 -4.35
C ARG A 120 7.18 -4.48 -3.24
N ALA A 121 8.38 -4.99 -3.49
CA ALA A 121 9.49 -4.84 -2.56
C ALA A 121 10.08 -3.42 -2.60
N VAL A 122 10.44 -2.92 -1.43
CA VAL A 122 11.13 -1.65 -1.19
C VAL A 122 12.43 -1.96 -0.46
N LEU A 123 13.56 -1.43 -0.89
CA LEU A 123 14.85 -1.55 -0.19
C LEU A 123 15.19 -0.24 0.51
N SER A 124 15.40 -0.29 1.83
CA SER A 124 15.74 0.89 2.60
C SER A 124 16.46 0.56 3.92
N THR A 125 17.40 1.41 4.29
CA THR A 125 18.14 1.40 5.56
C THR A 125 18.90 2.73 5.69
N TYR A 126 19.44 3.04 6.87
CA TYR A 126 20.43 4.11 6.97
C TYR A 126 21.77 3.63 6.40
N PRO A 127 22.35 4.32 5.40
CA PRO A 127 23.65 3.96 4.86
C PRO A 127 24.76 4.03 5.90
N ILE A 128 25.86 3.30 5.67
CA ILE A 128 27.05 3.40 6.52
C ILE A 128 27.82 4.70 6.25
N PRO A 129 28.58 5.23 7.23
CA PRO A 129 29.23 6.52 7.07
C PRO A 129 30.35 6.50 6.03
N TYR A 130 30.58 7.64 5.37
CA TYR A 130 31.89 8.00 4.81
C TYR A 130 32.33 9.36 5.33
N THR A 131 33.62 9.68 5.16
CA THR A 131 34.18 11.01 5.42
C THR A 131 34.67 11.60 4.09
N PRO A 132 34.25 12.83 3.73
CA PRO A 132 34.75 13.52 2.55
C PRO A 132 36.29 13.61 2.53
N PRO A 133 36.92 13.58 1.34
CA PRO A 133 36.27 13.46 0.04
C PRO A 133 35.72 12.05 -0.22
N ASP A 134 36.43 10.96 0.12
CA ASP A 134 36.04 9.59 -0.29
C ASP A 134 36.48 8.48 0.69
N ILE A 135 36.66 8.79 1.98
CA ILE A 135 37.08 7.80 2.99
C ILE A 135 35.85 7.00 3.45
N LEU A 136 35.65 5.84 2.83
CA LEU A 136 34.53 4.95 3.13
C LEU A 136 34.70 4.26 4.49
N GLY A 137 33.63 4.23 5.29
CA GLY A 137 33.58 3.44 6.52
C GLY A 137 33.73 1.95 6.23
N ALA A 138 34.22 1.20 7.21
CA ALA A 138 34.32 -0.26 7.10
C ALA A 138 32.94 -0.87 6.78
N PRO A 139 32.87 -1.86 5.87
CA PRO A 139 31.61 -2.47 5.48
C PRO A 139 30.93 -3.06 6.72
N SER A 140 29.67 -2.72 6.88
CA SER A 140 28.75 -3.26 7.89
C SER A 140 27.35 -3.24 7.28
N PHE A 141 26.47 -4.13 7.71
CA PHE A 141 25.08 -4.05 7.29
C PHE A 141 24.25 -3.40 8.41
N ALA A 142 23.36 -2.50 8.04
CA ALA A 142 22.58 -1.70 8.97
C ALA A 142 21.16 -2.27 9.10
N ILE A 143 20.73 -2.51 10.34
CA ILE A 143 19.35 -2.89 10.66
C ILE A 143 18.65 -1.68 11.27
N LEU A 144 17.55 -1.24 10.65
CA LEU A 144 16.70 -0.20 11.23
C LEU A 144 15.90 -0.74 12.42
N THR A 145 15.85 0.07 13.47
CA THR A 145 15.16 -0.19 14.74
C THR A 145 14.39 1.04 15.18
N ALA A 146 13.35 0.85 15.99
CA ALA A 146 12.69 1.94 16.67
C ALA A 146 13.59 2.48 17.80
N LYS A 147 13.85 3.79 17.80
CA LYS A 147 14.70 4.46 18.79
C LYS A 147 13.89 4.91 20.00
N ALA A 148 12.96 5.84 19.77
CA ALA A 148 12.12 6.48 20.78
C ALA A 148 11.03 7.29 20.08
N PHE A 149 9.97 7.62 20.80
CA PHE A 149 9.12 8.75 20.43
C PHE A 149 9.81 10.04 20.87
N ASN A 150 9.89 11.04 19.99
CA ASN A 150 10.46 12.34 20.33
C ASN A 150 9.50 13.16 21.23
N HIS A 151 9.94 14.33 21.70
CA HIS A 151 9.15 15.22 22.55
C HIS A 151 7.86 15.76 21.89
N ARG A 152 7.69 15.57 20.57
CA ARG A 152 6.50 15.94 19.78
C ARG A 152 5.63 14.72 19.44
N GLY A 153 5.93 13.56 20.04
CA GLY A 153 5.17 12.32 19.89
C GLY A 153 5.42 11.57 18.57
N VAL A 154 6.47 11.86 17.82
CA VAL A 154 6.76 11.15 16.56
C VAL A 154 7.79 10.05 16.79
N LEU A 155 7.54 8.86 16.23
CA LEU A 155 8.45 7.72 16.29
C LEU A 155 9.72 8.00 15.48
N MET A 156 10.87 7.91 16.13
CA MET A 156 12.19 8.06 15.54
C MET A 156 12.86 6.70 15.35
N PHE A 157 13.67 6.57 14.31
CA PHE A 157 14.43 5.35 14.03
C PHE A 157 15.90 5.48 14.41
N LEU A 158 16.59 4.34 14.43
CA LEU A 158 18.01 4.19 14.66
C LEU A 158 18.50 3.00 13.82
N ALA A 159 19.65 3.14 13.17
CA ALA A 159 20.35 2.00 12.60
C ALA A 159 21.34 1.39 13.60
N ARG A 160 21.35 0.06 13.64
CA ARG A 160 22.38 -0.72 14.32
C ARG A 160 23.26 -1.36 13.27
N ALA A 161 24.52 -0.97 13.24
CA ALA A 161 25.53 -1.62 12.40
C ALA A 161 25.85 -3.00 12.97
N GLN A 162 25.95 -3.98 12.07
CA GLN A 162 26.33 -5.36 12.38
C GLN A 162 27.55 -5.76 11.53
N ASP A 163 28.33 -6.71 12.04
CA ASP A 163 29.48 -7.26 11.33
C ASP A 163 29.07 -7.76 9.94
N TYR A 164 29.75 -7.30 8.90
CA TYR A 164 29.44 -7.64 7.51
C TYR A 164 29.59 -9.13 7.18
N SER A 165 30.41 -9.86 7.94
CA SER A 165 30.54 -11.32 7.81
C SER A 165 29.26 -12.07 8.21
N LEU A 166 28.41 -11.45 9.04
CA LEU A 166 27.13 -12.00 9.50
C LEU A 166 25.95 -11.59 8.62
N ARG A 167 26.19 -10.94 7.48
CA ARG A 167 25.12 -10.45 6.62
C ARG A 167 24.26 -11.61 6.11
N PRO A 168 22.94 -11.41 6.02
CA PRO A 168 22.05 -12.45 5.51
C PRO A 168 22.25 -12.68 4.01
N ALA A 169 21.90 -13.87 3.54
CA ALA A 169 22.02 -14.24 2.12
C ALA A 169 21.05 -13.46 1.20
N LYS A 170 20.00 -12.86 1.76
CA LYS A 170 19.00 -12.06 1.05
C LYS A 170 18.52 -10.88 1.92
N PRO A 171 17.94 -9.82 1.33
CA PRO A 171 17.35 -8.72 2.08
C PRO A 171 16.35 -9.21 3.13
N GLN A 172 16.29 -8.53 4.27
CA GLN A 172 15.48 -8.94 5.42
C GLN A 172 14.26 -8.03 5.59
N PRO A 173 13.09 -8.56 5.98
CA PRO A 173 11.92 -7.74 6.28
C PRO A 173 12.20 -6.66 7.33
N ASN A 174 11.68 -5.46 7.12
CA ASN A 174 11.76 -4.35 8.08
C ASN A 174 10.55 -3.42 7.90
N PRO A 175 9.88 -2.94 8.96
CA PRO A 175 8.78 -1.99 8.85
C PRO A 175 9.23 -0.55 8.59
N PHE A 176 10.51 -0.22 8.78
CA PHE A 176 11.02 1.16 8.81
C PHE A 176 11.81 1.49 7.56
N ILE A 177 11.77 2.76 7.15
CA ILE A 177 12.51 3.29 6.01
C ILE A 177 13.44 4.42 6.45
N SER A 178 14.49 4.62 5.66
CA SER A 178 15.31 5.83 5.62
C SER A 178 14.88 6.69 4.45
N ALA A 179 14.61 7.96 4.69
CA ALA A 179 14.25 8.87 3.61
C ALA A 179 15.45 9.22 2.69
N GLY A 180 16.67 9.12 3.22
CA GLY A 180 17.92 9.33 2.49
C GLY A 180 18.45 8.11 1.73
N PHE A 181 17.73 6.99 1.76
CA PHE A 181 18.00 5.82 0.92
C PHE A 181 16.74 4.96 0.78
N LEU A 182 16.04 5.11 -0.35
CA LEU A 182 14.80 4.39 -0.65
C LEU A 182 14.82 3.93 -2.11
N PHE A 183 15.00 2.63 -2.34
CA PHE A 183 14.99 2.03 -3.67
C PHE A 183 13.74 1.20 -3.91
N VAL A 184 12.98 1.52 -4.95
CA VAL A 184 11.64 0.97 -5.17
C VAL A 184 11.24 1.03 -6.66
N PRO A 185 10.38 0.13 -7.16
CA PRO A 185 9.71 0.33 -8.44
C PRO A 185 9.00 1.68 -8.49
N ALA A 186 9.07 2.36 -9.64
CA ALA A 186 8.52 3.72 -9.80
C ALA A 186 7.02 3.81 -9.47
N ALA A 187 6.27 2.73 -9.72
CA ALA A 187 4.84 2.61 -9.40
C ALA A 187 4.52 2.91 -7.92
N ALA A 188 5.46 2.68 -7.00
CA ALA A 188 5.24 3.00 -5.58
C ALA A 188 5.01 4.49 -5.34
N PHE A 189 5.69 5.37 -6.08
CA PHE A 189 5.49 6.82 -5.94
C PHE A 189 4.28 7.34 -6.73
N ASP A 190 3.73 6.53 -7.63
CA ASP A 190 2.45 6.85 -8.29
C ASP A 190 1.27 6.55 -7.36
N GLU A 191 1.36 5.45 -6.61
CA GLU A 191 0.35 5.05 -5.62
C GLU A 191 0.52 5.75 -4.28
N VAL A 192 1.75 5.98 -3.86
CA VAL A 192 2.13 6.57 -2.57
C VAL A 192 2.99 7.80 -2.82
N PRO A 193 2.40 8.91 -3.31
CA PRO A 193 3.16 10.11 -3.64
C PRO A 193 3.83 10.68 -2.39
N TYR A 194 5.05 11.21 -2.55
CA TYR A 194 5.76 11.88 -1.46
C TYR A 194 4.96 13.10 -1.01
N ASP A 195 4.71 13.24 0.30
CA ASP A 195 3.86 14.32 0.79
C ASP A 195 4.65 15.61 0.93
N GLY A 196 4.48 16.53 -0.03
CA GLY A 196 5.14 17.82 -0.05
C GLY A 196 4.69 18.80 1.04
N ASN A 197 3.65 18.47 1.81
CA ASN A 197 3.21 19.26 2.97
C ASN A 197 3.94 18.87 4.26
N LEU A 198 4.73 17.79 4.24
CA LEU A 198 5.62 17.47 5.35
C LEU A 198 6.88 18.35 5.27
N TYR A 199 7.51 18.57 6.41
CA TYR A 199 8.70 19.42 6.49
C TYR A 199 10.00 18.59 6.48
N PHE A 200 10.22 17.79 7.53
CA PHE A 200 11.41 16.93 7.69
C PHE A 200 11.13 15.79 8.68
N ILE A 201 10.88 16.12 9.96
CA ILE A 201 10.63 15.09 10.98
C ILE A 201 9.26 14.44 10.75
N GLY A 202 9.25 13.11 10.77
CA GLY A 202 8.04 12.29 10.63
C GLY A 202 7.78 11.79 9.21
N GLU A 203 8.57 12.25 8.22
CA GLU A 203 8.45 11.75 6.84
C GLU A 203 8.70 10.24 6.75
N GLU A 204 9.65 9.73 7.54
CA GLU A 204 10.05 8.32 7.49
C GLU A 204 8.95 7.40 8.02
N VAL A 205 8.40 7.69 9.20
CA VAL A 205 7.31 6.90 9.79
C VAL A 205 6.02 7.04 8.98
N SER A 206 5.76 8.23 8.42
CA SER A 206 4.62 8.46 7.52
C SER A 206 4.76 7.63 6.25
N MET A 207 5.88 7.73 5.55
CA MET A 207 6.14 6.98 4.31
C MET A 207 6.12 5.47 4.55
N ALA A 208 6.75 4.99 5.62
CA ALA A 208 6.73 3.58 5.99
C ALA A 208 5.30 3.03 6.18
N ALA A 209 4.48 3.72 6.98
CA ALA A 209 3.09 3.32 7.20
C ALA A 209 2.24 3.40 5.92
N ARG A 210 2.45 4.44 5.09
CA ARG A 210 1.73 4.61 3.83
C ARG A 210 2.10 3.53 2.80
N LEU A 211 3.39 3.25 2.60
CA LEU A 211 3.85 2.13 1.76
C LEU A 211 3.24 0.81 2.23
N TRP A 212 3.31 0.53 3.53
CA TRP A 212 2.72 -0.67 4.11
C TRP A 212 1.22 -0.79 3.81
N THR A 213 0.45 0.25 4.12
CA THR A 213 -1.01 0.23 3.95
C THR A 213 -1.44 0.14 2.48
N HIS A 214 -0.57 0.49 1.53
CA HIS A 214 -0.77 0.27 0.08
C HIS A 214 -0.26 -1.08 -0.42
N GLY A 215 0.32 -1.92 0.44
CA GLY A 215 0.75 -3.28 0.08
C GLY A 215 2.22 -3.40 -0.34
N TRP A 216 3.04 -2.37 -0.09
CA TRP A 216 4.48 -2.40 -0.32
C TRP A 216 5.26 -2.96 0.87
N ASP A 217 6.25 -3.81 0.60
CA ASP A 217 6.99 -4.58 1.60
C ASP A 217 8.42 -4.07 1.72
N VAL A 218 8.74 -3.49 2.88
CA VAL A 218 10.04 -2.88 3.13
C VAL A 218 11.06 -3.90 3.61
N HIS A 219 12.24 -3.87 3.00
CA HIS A 219 13.33 -4.77 3.30
C HIS A 219 14.62 -3.98 3.55
N SER A 220 15.36 -4.37 4.59
CA SER A 220 16.73 -3.94 4.78
C SER A 220 17.64 -4.64 3.76
N PRO A 221 18.46 -3.89 2.99
CA PRO A 221 19.45 -4.47 2.09
C PRO A 221 20.40 -5.42 2.83
N ASN A 222 20.90 -6.43 2.12
CA ASN A 222 21.88 -7.38 2.65
C ASN A 222 23.31 -7.11 2.16
N GLU A 223 23.53 -6.06 1.37
CA GLU A 223 24.86 -5.57 0.98
C GLU A 223 24.97 -4.06 1.18
N VAL A 224 26.21 -3.56 1.25
CA VAL A 224 26.51 -2.14 1.21
C VAL A 224 26.57 -1.67 -0.24
N VAL A 225 25.64 -0.81 -0.63
CA VAL A 225 25.58 -0.20 -1.97
C VAL A 225 25.81 1.31 -1.97
N VAL A 226 25.54 1.96 -0.84
CA VAL A 226 25.68 3.40 -0.65
C VAL A 226 26.26 3.73 0.72
N TYR A 227 26.86 4.92 0.79
CA TYR A 227 27.45 5.52 1.98
C TYR A 227 26.91 6.94 2.13
N HIS A 228 26.78 7.41 3.37
CA HIS A 228 26.24 8.72 3.70
C HIS A 228 27.21 9.54 4.56
N PHE A 229 27.34 10.84 4.30
CA PHE A 229 28.13 11.73 5.14
C PHE A 229 27.28 12.27 6.29
N TYR A 230 27.49 11.76 7.51
CA TYR A 230 26.76 12.19 8.71
C TYR A 230 27.38 13.41 9.42
N GLY A 231 28.48 13.96 8.88
CA GLY A 231 29.08 15.16 9.45
C GLY A 231 28.23 16.40 9.19
N ARG A 232 28.55 17.49 9.87
CA ARG A 232 27.90 18.78 9.67
C ARG A 232 28.84 19.71 8.93
N ASN A 233 28.41 20.24 7.79
CA ASN A 233 29.03 21.42 7.23
C ASN A 233 28.50 22.64 7.99
N THR A 234 29.37 23.32 8.75
CA THR A 234 29.01 24.52 9.51
C THR A 234 29.20 25.81 8.74
N GLU A 235 29.79 25.75 7.54
CA GLU A 235 30.09 26.92 6.70
C GLU A 235 28.88 27.33 5.84
N ARG A 236 27.94 26.41 5.60
CA ARG A 236 26.74 26.68 4.80
C ARG A 236 25.50 26.84 5.69
N PRO A 237 24.62 27.82 5.40
CA PRO A 237 23.36 27.96 6.12
C PRO A 237 22.45 26.75 5.91
N THR A 238 21.89 26.26 7.01
CA THR A 238 20.82 25.26 7.01
C THR A 238 19.48 25.88 6.61
N HIS A 239 18.52 25.09 6.16
CA HIS A 239 17.20 25.59 5.80
C HIS A 239 16.52 26.42 6.91
N TRP A 240 16.62 26.00 8.17
CA TRP A 240 16.02 26.73 9.30
C TRP A 240 16.73 28.05 9.64
N ALA A 241 17.95 28.26 9.13
CA ALA A 241 18.65 29.55 9.23
C ALA A 241 18.11 30.54 8.18
N ASP A 242 17.87 30.07 6.95
CA ASP A 242 17.42 30.92 5.84
C ASP A 242 15.89 31.16 5.84
N ASN A 243 15.10 30.29 6.46
CA ASN A 243 13.63 30.33 6.40
C ASN A 243 12.98 30.53 7.78
N SER A 244 12.72 31.78 8.18
CA SER A 244 12.18 32.13 9.51
C SER A 244 10.85 31.45 9.87
N ASN A 245 10.01 31.12 8.89
CA ASN A 245 8.72 30.48 9.12
C ASN A 245 8.79 28.93 9.24
N TRP A 246 9.99 28.34 9.27
CA TRP A 246 10.14 26.88 9.32
C TRP A 246 9.43 26.24 10.52
N LYS A 247 9.40 26.93 11.68
CA LYS A 247 8.77 26.39 12.89
C LYS A 247 7.30 26.09 12.67
N HIS A 248 6.50 27.04 12.17
CA HIS A 248 5.08 26.81 11.91
C HIS A 248 4.87 25.66 10.91
N ARG A 249 5.70 25.57 9.85
CA ARG A 249 5.65 24.47 8.88
C ARG A 249 5.93 23.11 9.55
N ASP A 250 6.91 23.05 10.44
CA ASP A 250 7.23 21.84 11.20
C ASP A 250 6.06 21.47 12.13
N GLU A 251 5.43 22.44 12.80
CA GLU A 251 4.27 22.17 13.64
C GLU A 251 3.08 21.61 12.86
N ASP A 252 2.75 22.22 11.72
CA ASP A 252 1.71 21.75 10.80
C ASP A 252 2.03 20.34 10.27
N SER A 253 3.27 20.12 9.84
CA SER A 253 3.78 18.81 9.38
C SER A 253 3.63 17.73 10.45
N LEU A 254 4.04 18.02 11.69
CA LEU A 254 3.94 17.06 12.79
C LEU A 254 2.47 16.78 13.18
N SER A 255 1.60 17.79 13.15
CA SER A 255 0.15 17.63 13.33
C SER A 255 -0.44 16.71 12.26
N ARG A 256 -0.01 16.90 11.01
CA ARG A 256 -0.42 16.07 9.89
C ARG A 256 0.03 14.62 10.06
N VAL A 257 1.26 14.37 10.49
CA VAL A 257 1.77 13.02 10.76
C VAL A 257 0.96 12.35 11.88
N ARG A 258 0.75 13.03 13.02
CA ARG A 258 -0.02 12.47 14.14
C ARG A 258 -1.47 12.20 13.76
N HIS A 259 -2.08 13.06 12.94
CA HIS A 259 -3.43 12.84 12.42
C HIS A 259 -3.50 11.62 11.48
N LEU A 260 -2.61 11.56 10.49
CA LEU A 260 -2.53 10.46 9.53
C LEU A 260 -2.33 9.10 10.24
N LEU A 261 -1.48 9.08 11.27
CA LEU A 261 -1.14 7.89 12.04
C LEU A 261 -2.13 7.61 13.20
N GLY A 262 -3.30 8.24 13.21
CA GLY A 262 -4.36 7.95 14.19
C GLY A 262 -3.98 8.25 15.65
N MET A 263 -2.94 9.05 15.86
CA MET A 263 -2.46 9.45 17.19
C MET A 263 -3.32 10.58 17.77
N GLU A 264 -3.79 11.48 16.91
CA GLU A 264 -4.71 12.57 17.26
C GLU A 264 -5.71 12.83 16.13
N VAL A 265 -6.78 13.58 16.41
CA VAL A 265 -7.70 14.08 15.39
C VAL A 265 -7.44 15.57 15.23
N CYS A 266 -7.04 15.99 14.03
CA CYS A 266 -6.88 17.39 13.67
C CYS A 266 -8.01 17.79 12.71
N THR A 267 -8.60 18.96 12.94
CA THR A 267 -9.64 19.52 12.06
C THR A 267 -9.16 20.77 11.33
N ASP A 268 -7.89 21.17 11.48
CA ASP A 268 -7.33 22.33 10.77
C ASP A 268 -7.28 22.02 9.26
N PRO A 269 -7.98 22.79 8.41
CA PRO A 269 -8.01 22.59 6.97
C PRO A 269 -6.62 22.53 6.31
N LYS A 270 -5.63 23.24 6.85
CA LYS A 270 -4.25 23.22 6.32
C LYS A 270 -3.59 21.87 6.57
N VAL A 271 -3.77 21.32 7.76
CA VAL A 271 -3.19 20.05 8.19
C VAL A 271 -3.83 18.89 7.43
N ILE A 272 -5.14 18.95 7.19
CA ILE A 272 -5.90 17.88 6.51
C ILE A 272 -6.00 18.05 4.99
N ALA A 273 -5.42 19.12 4.43
CA ALA A 273 -5.45 19.41 3.01
C ALA A 273 -4.92 18.23 2.19
N ASN A 274 -5.65 17.84 1.14
CA ASN A 274 -5.26 16.79 0.19
C ASN A 274 -4.91 15.43 0.85
N LEU A 275 -5.37 15.14 2.08
CA LEU A 275 -5.09 13.86 2.73
C LEU A 275 -5.63 12.66 1.95
N ALA A 276 -6.65 12.82 1.11
CA ALA A 276 -7.10 11.75 0.23
C ALA A 276 -6.00 11.29 -0.74
N GLN A 277 -5.12 12.21 -1.20
CA GLN A 277 -3.98 11.91 -2.07
C GLN A 277 -2.79 11.34 -1.27
N PHE A 278 -2.60 11.81 -0.04
CA PHE A 278 -1.45 11.43 0.81
C PHE A 278 -1.84 10.49 1.96
N GLY A 279 -2.96 9.79 1.81
CA GLY A 279 -3.58 9.00 2.87
C GLY A 279 -2.93 7.64 3.06
N LEU A 280 -3.53 6.88 3.98
CA LEU A 280 -3.25 5.45 4.15
C LEU A 280 -4.00 4.64 3.09
N GLY A 281 -3.41 3.52 2.68
CA GLY A 281 -4.03 2.58 1.76
C GLY A 281 -4.96 1.59 2.45
N THR A 282 -5.55 0.69 1.68
CA THR A 282 -6.51 -0.32 2.14
C THR A 282 -6.01 -1.76 2.04
N ALA A 283 -4.83 -1.99 1.45
CA ALA A 283 -4.27 -3.34 1.30
C ALA A 283 -3.92 -3.97 2.65
N ARG A 284 -3.48 -3.15 3.60
CA ARG A 284 -3.26 -3.48 5.01
C ARG A 284 -3.67 -2.28 5.87
N THR A 285 -4.13 -2.53 7.08
CA THR A 285 -4.55 -1.49 8.04
C THR A 285 -3.35 -0.92 8.80
N LEU A 286 -3.54 0.28 9.37
CA LEU A 286 -2.55 0.86 10.30
C LEU A 286 -2.36 0.00 11.56
N ALA A 287 -3.41 -0.65 12.07
CA ALA A 287 -3.31 -1.55 13.21
C ALA A 287 -2.47 -2.80 12.90
N GLU A 288 -2.51 -3.29 11.65
CA GLU A 288 -1.61 -4.36 11.19
C GLU A 288 -0.17 -3.86 11.06
N TYR A 289 0.04 -2.62 10.62
CA TYR A 289 1.37 -1.99 10.64
C TYR A 289 1.92 -1.89 12.06
N GLU A 290 1.16 -1.35 13.02
CA GLU A 290 1.53 -1.24 14.43
C GLU A 290 1.91 -2.60 15.03
N ARG A 291 1.12 -3.65 14.75
CA ARG A 291 1.43 -5.02 15.18
C ARG A 291 2.71 -5.56 14.55
N TYR A 292 2.91 -5.36 13.25
CA TYR A 292 4.09 -5.85 12.54
C TYR A 292 5.36 -5.11 12.97
N ALA A 293 5.25 -3.77 13.06
CA ALA A 293 6.32 -2.90 13.48
C ALA A 293 6.59 -2.97 14.99
N ASP A 294 5.71 -3.64 15.75
CA ASP A 294 5.77 -3.82 17.20
C ASP A 294 5.83 -2.49 17.96
N VAL A 295 4.92 -1.58 17.58
CA VAL A 295 4.74 -0.25 18.19
C VAL A 295 3.26 0.03 18.43
N ASP A 296 2.96 0.84 19.44
CA ASP A 296 1.64 1.46 19.64
C ASP A 296 1.86 2.97 19.49
N LEU A 297 1.46 3.52 18.34
CA LEU A 297 1.73 4.91 17.98
C LEU A 297 0.96 5.85 18.91
N ARG A 298 -0.31 5.53 19.20
CA ARG A 298 -1.15 6.36 20.07
C ARG A 298 -0.65 6.39 21.51
N ARG A 299 -0.27 5.24 22.07
CA ARG A 299 0.28 5.15 23.44
C ARG A 299 1.79 5.42 23.51
N GLN A 300 2.43 5.62 22.36
CA GLN A 300 3.87 5.85 22.23
C GLN A 300 4.72 4.73 22.86
N VAL A 301 4.32 3.48 22.65
CA VAL A 301 5.02 2.29 23.18
C VAL A 301 5.82 1.62 22.07
N ILE A 302 7.02 1.15 22.42
CA ILE A 302 7.91 0.40 21.53
C ILE A 302 8.15 -0.98 22.14
N GLY A 303 7.77 -2.02 21.41
CA GLY A 303 7.96 -3.42 21.79
C GLY A 303 9.36 -3.98 21.51
N PRO A 304 9.62 -5.24 21.91
CA PRO A 304 10.93 -5.86 21.78
C PRO A 304 11.44 -6.06 20.34
N ALA A 305 10.57 -6.43 19.40
CA ALA A 305 10.93 -6.66 18.00
C ALA A 305 11.35 -5.35 17.33
N ALA A 306 10.60 -4.28 17.57
CA ALA A 306 10.91 -2.93 17.12
C ALA A 306 12.29 -2.45 17.62
N LYS A 307 12.60 -2.72 18.89
CA LYS A 307 13.90 -2.36 19.51
C LYS A 307 15.06 -3.18 18.96
N CYS A 308 14.86 -4.44 18.62
CA CYS A 308 15.95 -5.33 18.19
C CYS A 308 16.12 -5.40 16.67
N GLY A 309 15.12 -4.94 15.89
CA GLY A 309 15.16 -4.91 14.43
C GLY A 309 14.97 -6.29 13.78
N ARG A 310 14.34 -7.23 14.48
CA ARG A 310 14.08 -8.59 13.96
C ARG A 310 12.59 -8.76 13.76
N PHE A 311 12.19 -8.90 12.50
CA PHE A 311 10.80 -9.02 12.10
C PHE A 311 10.56 -10.35 11.40
N ALA A 312 9.34 -10.86 11.55
CA ALA A 312 8.89 -11.99 10.76
C ALA A 312 8.81 -11.59 9.28
N PRO A 313 8.73 -12.58 8.35
CA PRO A 313 8.30 -12.32 6.99
C PRO A 313 7.03 -11.47 6.95
N HIS A 314 6.93 -10.59 5.95
CA HIS A 314 5.74 -9.77 5.75
C HIS A 314 4.49 -10.66 5.73
N PRO A 315 3.49 -10.39 6.59
CA PRO A 315 2.20 -11.05 6.47
C PRO A 315 1.65 -10.73 5.08
N ALA A 316 1.12 -11.73 4.40
CA ALA A 316 0.40 -11.48 3.16
C ALA A 316 -0.72 -10.47 3.47
N PRO A 317 -0.93 -9.43 2.62
CA PRO A 317 -2.13 -8.61 2.67
C PRO A 317 -3.35 -9.48 2.91
N ALA A 318 -4.24 -9.08 3.82
CA ALA A 318 -5.35 -9.94 4.23
C ALA A 318 -6.23 -10.38 3.04
N SER A 319 -6.33 -9.57 1.98
CA SER A 319 -6.99 -9.97 0.73
C SER A 319 -6.25 -11.12 0.01
N LEU A 320 -4.91 -11.12 -0.03
CA LEU A 320 -4.12 -12.22 -0.60
C LEU A 320 -4.22 -13.50 0.23
N ALA A 321 -4.36 -13.38 1.56
CA ALA A 321 -4.60 -14.54 2.43
C ALA A 321 -5.98 -15.17 2.17
N THR A 322 -7.03 -14.35 2.16
CA THR A 322 -8.42 -14.76 1.85
C THR A 322 -8.50 -15.33 0.43
N GLN A 323 -7.89 -14.66 -0.55
CA GLN A 323 -7.81 -15.13 -1.93
C GLN A 323 -7.14 -16.51 -2.01
N ARG A 324 -6.01 -16.72 -1.34
CA ARG A 324 -5.35 -18.04 -1.32
C ARG A 324 -6.24 -19.14 -0.75
N ILE A 325 -7.01 -18.85 0.31
CA ILE A 325 -7.95 -19.81 0.91
C ILE A 325 -9.00 -20.23 -0.12
N PHE A 326 -9.69 -19.27 -0.74
CA PHE A 326 -10.77 -19.59 -1.69
C PHE A 326 -10.26 -20.12 -3.03
N THR A 327 -9.12 -19.66 -3.52
CA THR A 327 -8.47 -20.24 -4.71
C THR A 327 -8.15 -21.71 -4.47
N ARG A 328 -7.65 -22.07 -3.28
CA ARG A 328 -7.41 -23.48 -2.95
C ARG A 328 -8.69 -24.29 -2.84
N ILE A 329 -9.73 -23.76 -2.18
CA ILE A 329 -11.05 -24.41 -2.10
C ILE A 329 -11.60 -24.71 -3.49
N PHE A 330 -11.48 -23.74 -4.41
CA PHE A 330 -11.93 -23.85 -5.80
C PHE A 330 -11.09 -24.86 -6.60
N ASP A 331 -9.76 -24.74 -6.56
CA ASP A 331 -8.83 -25.59 -7.31
C ASP A 331 -8.91 -27.06 -6.85
N ASP A 332 -9.07 -27.30 -5.55
CA ASP A 332 -9.19 -28.64 -4.98
C ASP A 332 -10.63 -29.21 -5.12
N ASN A 333 -11.58 -28.44 -5.67
CA ASN A 333 -13.03 -28.72 -5.64
C ASN A 333 -13.48 -29.21 -4.24
N ALA A 334 -13.04 -28.51 -3.19
CA ALA A 334 -13.16 -28.98 -1.82
C ALA A 334 -14.62 -29.12 -1.34
N TRP A 335 -15.55 -28.42 -2.01
CA TRP A 335 -17.00 -28.51 -1.76
C TRP A 335 -17.69 -29.66 -2.53
N LYS A 336 -16.93 -30.46 -3.30
CA LYS A 336 -17.31 -31.77 -3.84
C LYS A 336 -18.63 -31.78 -4.61
N SER A 337 -18.78 -30.86 -5.55
CA SER A 337 -19.92 -30.85 -6.47
C SER A 337 -19.48 -31.25 -7.87
N TRP A 338 -20.32 -32.02 -8.56
CA TRP A 338 -20.07 -32.55 -9.89
C TRP A 338 -20.55 -31.60 -11.01
N GLU A 339 -21.53 -30.73 -10.71
CA GLU A 339 -22.12 -29.78 -11.67
C GLU A 339 -21.36 -28.44 -11.69
N THR A 340 -20.82 -28.04 -10.53
CA THR A 340 -20.25 -26.71 -10.28
C THR A 340 -19.15 -26.81 -9.24
N GLN A 341 -18.08 -26.03 -9.38
CA GLN A 341 -17.01 -25.94 -8.38
C GLN A 341 -17.38 -25.00 -7.22
N SER A 342 -18.47 -24.25 -7.34
CA SER A 342 -19.01 -23.33 -6.32
C SER A 342 -19.88 -24.03 -5.27
N GLY A 343 -19.74 -25.36 -5.14
CA GLY A 343 -20.41 -26.19 -4.14
C GLY A 343 -21.86 -26.56 -4.48
N SER A 344 -22.41 -27.53 -3.74
CA SER A 344 -23.73 -28.12 -4.02
C SER A 344 -24.90 -27.13 -3.95
N GLY A 345 -24.76 -26.04 -3.18
CA GLY A 345 -25.74 -24.94 -3.12
C GLY A 345 -25.84 -24.10 -4.40
N SER A 346 -24.88 -24.23 -5.31
CA SER A 346 -24.81 -23.51 -6.58
C SER A 346 -25.26 -24.37 -7.78
N THR A 347 -25.76 -25.58 -7.52
CA THR A 347 -26.43 -26.42 -8.53
C THR A 347 -27.74 -25.78 -8.96
N ARG A 348 -28.13 -25.96 -10.22
CA ARG A 348 -29.40 -25.42 -10.76
C ARG A 348 -30.62 -25.96 -10.00
N LEU A 349 -30.58 -27.23 -9.59
CA LEU A 349 -31.65 -27.82 -8.79
C LEU A 349 -31.77 -27.16 -7.42
N ALA A 350 -30.66 -27.02 -6.69
CA ALA A 350 -30.67 -26.41 -5.36
C ALA A 350 -31.06 -24.93 -5.40
N ALA A 351 -30.73 -24.21 -6.49
CA ALA A 351 -31.02 -22.80 -6.65
C ALA A 351 -32.39 -22.48 -7.31
N SER A 352 -33.15 -23.50 -7.73
CA SER A 352 -34.40 -23.30 -8.48
C SER A 352 -35.43 -22.41 -7.78
N ALA A 353 -35.65 -22.62 -6.47
CA ALA A 353 -36.58 -21.82 -5.68
C ALA A 353 -36.12 -20.36 -5.52
N VAL A 354 -34.83 -20.14 -5.29
CA VAL A 354 -34.29 -18.78 -5.14
C VAL A 354 -34.28 -18.03 -6.47
N LEU A 355 -34.04 -18.72 -7.60
CA LEU A 355 -34.11 -18.13 -8.93
C LEU A 355 -35.50 -17.61 -9.26
N ALA A 356 -36.53 -18.40 -9.00
CA ALA A 356 -37.92 -17.97 -9.20
C ALA A 356 -38.25 -16.74 -8.34
N GLY A 357 -37.84 -16.75 -7.06
CA GLY A 357 -38.04 -15.61 -6.17
C GLY A 357 -37.29 -14.35 -6.61
N LEU A 358 -36.05 -14.49 -7.10
CA LEU A 358 -35.25 -13.38 -7.60
C LEU A 358 -35.85 -12.74 -8.85
N ALA A 359 -36.37 -13.53 -9.79
CA ALA A 359 -37.01 -13.02 -11.00
C ALA A 359 -38.21 -12.10 -10.64
N SER A 360 -39.11 -12.56 -9.78
CA SER A 360 -40.24 -11.75 -9.31
C SER A 360 -39.80 -10.54 -8.49
N LEU A 361 -38.73 -10.67 -7.70
CA LEU A 361 -38.19 -9.57 -6.91
C LEU A 361 -37.58 -8.47 -7.79
N PHE A 362 -36.84 -8.85 -8.84
CA PHE A 362 -36.21 -7.88 -9.75
C PHE A 362 -37.25 -7.04 -10.48
N GLU A 363 -38.35 -7.65 -10.90
CA GLU A 363 -39.49 -6.93 -11.49
C GLU A 363 -40.15 -5.97 -10.48
N SER A 364 -40.46 -6.45 -9.28
CA SER A 364 -41.19 -5.65 -8.28
C SER A 364 -40.37 -4.48 -7.73
N LEU A 365 -39.06 -4.68 -7.52
CA LEU A 365 -38.15 -3.65 -7.03
C LEU A 365 -37.48 -2.84 -8.15
N LYS A 366 -37.78 -3.15 -9.41
CA LYS A 366 -37.19 -2.53 -10.61
C LYS A 366 -35.66 -2.59 -10.62
N ILE A 367 -35.10 -3.73 -10.20
CA ILE A 367 -33.66 -3.96 -10.22
C ILE A 367 -33.24 -4.19 -11.68
N ARG A 368 -32.41 -3.30 -12.22
CA ARG A 368 -31.86 -3.38 -13.58
C ARG A 368 -30.36 -3.61 -13.59
N THR A 369 -29.69 -3.18 -12.53
CA THR A 369 -28.26 -3.33 -12.34
C THR A 369 -27.98 -4.14 -11.08
N LEU A 370 -27.14 -5.17 -11.20
CA LEU A 370 -26.81 -6.08 -10.10
C LEU A 370 -25.31 -6.23 -9.93
N VAL A 371 -24.86 -6.16 -8.68
CA VAL A 371 -23.56 -6.72 -8.30
C VAL A 371 -23.77 -8.08 -7.66
N ASP A 372 -23.18 -9.12 -8.23
CA ASP A 372 -23.16 -10.47 -7.67
C ASP A 372 -21.85 -10.69 -6.91
N ALA A 373 -21.91 -10.47 -5.60
CA ALA A 373 -20.80 -10.48 -4.66
C ALA A 373 -20.48 -11.91 -4.20
N GLY A 374 -19.50 -12.50 -4.87
CA GLY A 374 -19.15 -13.93 -4.82
C GLY A 374 -19.92 -14.74 -5.84
N CYS A 375 -19.87 -14.31 -7.11
CA CYS A 375 -20.64 -14.87 -8.22
C CYS A 375 -20.32 -16.34 -8.54
N GLY A 376 -19.21 -16.87 -8.03
CA GLY A 376 -18.80 -18.24 -8.31
C GLY A 376 -18.54 -18.47 -9.79
N ASP A 377 -18.90 -19.65 -10.28
CA ASP A 377 -18.87 -20.01 -11.72
C ASP A 377 -20.17 -19.65 -12.45
N VAL A 378 -21.02 -18.78 -11.87
CA VAL A 378 -22.29 -18.29 -12.41
C VAL A 378 -23.28 -19.38 -12.86
N ASN A 379 -23.06 -20.65 -12.48
CA ASN A 379 -23.78 -21.80 -13.02
C ASN A 379 -25.31 -21.68 -12.89
N TRP A 380 -25.79 -21.21 -11.74
CA TRP A 380 -27.22 -21.11 -11.45
C TRP A 380 -27.85 -19.78 -11.89
N LEU A 381 -27.10 -18.67 -11.91
CA LEU A 381 -27.64 -17.33 -12.15
C LEU A 381 -27.50 -16.86 -13.62
N ALA A 382 -26.70 -17.56 -14.44
CA ALA A 382 -26.36 -17.15 -15.80
C ALA A 382 -27.59 -16.76 -16.65
N ASP A 383 -28.69 -17.50 -16.59
CA ASP A 383 -29.86 -17.23 -17.44
C ASP A 383 -30.63 -16.00 -16.95
N LEU A 384 -30.85 -15.88 -15.63
CA LEU A 384 -31.54 -14.73 -15.05
C LEU A 384 -30.73 -13.43 -15.26
N SER A 385 -29.40 -13.51 -15.20
CA SER A 385 -28.52 -12.35 -15.40
C SER A 385 -28.69 -11.68 -16.77
N ALA A 386 -29.20 -12.40 -17.78
CA ALA A 386 -29.44 -11.84 -19.11
C ALA A 386 -30.62 -10.86 -19.17
N SER A 387 -31.46 -10.82 -18.12
CA SER A 387 -32.56 -9.86 -18.00
C SER A 387 -32.15 -8.49 -17.43
N LEU A 388 -30.91 -8.38 -16.94
CA LEU A 388 -30.36 -7.16 -16.36
C LEU A 388 -29.72 -6.30 -17.43
N GLU A 389 -29.77 -4.98 -17.25
CA GLU A 389 -29.05 -4.02 -18.08
C GLU A 389 -27.55 -4.07 -17.79
N ILE A 390 -27.20 -4.24 -16.51
CA ILE A 390 -25.81 -4.42 -16.09
C ILE A 390 -25.72 -5.51 -15.04
N TYR A 391 -24.82 -6.47 -15.26
CA TYR A 391 -24.45 -7.51 -14.33
C TYR A 391 -22.94 -7.46 -14.06
N PHE A 392 -22.59 -7.15 -12.81
CA PHE A 392 -21.22 -7.19 -12.32
C PHE A 392 -21.01 -8.43 -11.46
N GLY A 393 -20.42 -9.47 -12.05
CA GLY A 393 -20.00 -10.67 -11.32
C GLY A 393 -18.63 -10.44 -10.67
N VAL A 394 -18.57 -10.48 -9.34
CA VAL A 394 -17.30 -10.33 -8.63
C VAL A 394 -17.02 -11.56 -7.80
N ASP A 395 -15.78 -12.01 -7.79
CA ASP A 395 -15.33 -13.14 -6.98
C ASP A 395 -13.90 -12.89 -6.52
N ILE A 396 -13.49 -13.41 -5.36
CA ILE A 396 -12.11 -13.22 -4.91
C ILE A 396 -11.13 -14.11 -5.70
N VAL A 397 -11.62 -15.21 -6.29
CA VAL A 397 -10.82 -16.14 -7.10
C VAL A 397 -10.64 -15.59 -8.51
N GLU A 398 -9.43 -15.15 -8.84
CA GLU A 398 -9.12 -14.54 -10.14
C GLU A 398 -9.44 -15.46 -11.32
N ARG A 399 -9.20 -16.77 -11.18
CA ARG A 399 -9.49 -17.75 -12.22
C ARG A 399 -10.98 -17.81 -12.58
N LEU A 400 -11.87 -17.67 -11.59
CA LEU A 400 -13.32 -17.61 -11.80
C LEU A 400 -13.72 -16.36 -12.58
N ALA A 401 -13.20 -15.19 -12.19
CA ALA A 401 -13.47 -13.95 -12.91
C ALA A 401 -13.02 -14.03 -14.38
N VAL A 402 -11.83 -14.58 -14.65
CA VAL A 402 -11.32 -14.78 -16.02
C VAL A 402 -12.17 -15.80 -16.78
N GLN A 403 -12.54 -16.92 -16.16
CA GLN A 403 -13.39 -17.95 -16.77
C GLN A 403 -14.76 -17.39 -17.13
N ASN A 404 -15.41 -16.70 -16.22
CA ASN A 404 -16.74 -16.12 -16.45
C ASN A 404 -16.69 -15.01 -17.50
N SER A 405 -15.63 -14.19 -17.52
CA SER A 405 -15.42 -13.21 -18.59
C SER A 405 -15.31 -13.86 -19.97
N ARG A 406 -14.72 -15.06 -20.07
CA ARG A 406 -14.65 -15.79 -21.33
C ARG A 406 -16.00 -16.39 -21.73
N ILE A 407 -16.77 -16.89 -20.77
CA ILE A 407 -18.04 -17.59 -21.05
C ILE A 407 -19.17 -16.59 -21.29
N LEU A 408 -19.31 -15.56 -20.46
CA LEU A 408 -20.45 -14.63 -20.47
C LEU A 408 -20.09 -13.19 -20.82
N GLY A 409 -18.81 -12.81 -20.85
CA GLY A 409 -18.39 -11.41 -21.12
C GLY A 409 -18.70 -10.90 -22.53
N HIS A 410 -19.12 -11.78 -23.45
CA HIS A 410 -19.64 -11.38 -24.75
C HIS A 410 -21.08 -10.82 -24.68
N ARG A 411 -21.79 -11.04 -23.57
CA ARG A 411 -23.14 -10.50 -23.35
C ARG A 411 -23.05 -9.01 -23.03
N PRO A 412 -23.87 -8.15 -23.69
CA PRO A 412 -23.91 -6.74 -23.35
C PRO A 412 -24.24 -6.52 -21.88
N GLY A 413 -23.48 -5.67 -21.19
CA GLY A 413 -23.71 -5.35 -19.79
C GLY A 413 -23.12 -6.35 -18.78
N HIS A 414 -22.44 -7.42 -19.21
CA HIS A 414 -21.79 -8.37 -18.30
C HIS A 414 -20.32 -8.05 -18.09
N PHE A 415 -19.94 -7.84 -16.84
CA PHE A 415 -18.58 -7.55 -16.43
C PHE A 415 -18.16 -8.48 -15.29
N PHE A 416 -16.91 -8.94 -15.34
CA PHE A 416 -16.36 -9.84 -14.35
C PHE A 416 -15.03 -9.32 -13.81
N LYS A 417 -14.86 -9.34 -12.49
CA LYS A 417 -13.62 -8.87 -11.86
C LYS A 417 -13.29 -9.64 -10.59
N ALA A 418 -11.99 -9.88 -10.39
CA ALA A 418 -11.48 -10.40 -9.14
C ALA A 418 -11.52 -9.30 -8.06
N LEU A 419 -12.35 -9.43 -7.02
CA LEU A 419 -12.46 -8.47 -5.91
C LEU A 419 -12.67 -9.18 -4.57
N ASP A 420 -12.07 -8.66 -3.50
CA ASP A 420 -12.38 -9.00 -2.12
C ASP A 420 -13.51 -8.10 -1.60
N ILE A 421 -14.70 -8.69 -1.44
CA ILE A 421 -15.91 -7.98 -1.00
C ILE A 421 -15.79 -7.30 0.36
N ALA A 422 -14.82 -7.71 1.21
CA ALA A 422 -14.60 -7.12 2.51
C ALA A 422 -13.68 -5.89 2.47
N ARG A 423 -12.96 -5.65 1.37
CA ARG A 423 -11.87 -4.66 1.31
C ARG A 423 -11.93 -3.75 0.08
N ASP A 424 -12.33 -4.29 -1.06
CA ASP A 424 -12.37 -3.55 -2.32
C ASP A 424 -13.67 -2.76 -2.47
N THR A 425 -13.58 -1.62 -3.16
CA THR A 425 -14.75 -0.78 -3.45
C THR A 425 -15.66 -1.49 -4.45
N MET A 426 -16.93 -1.60 -4.09
CA MET A 426 -17.96 -2.21 -4.93
C MET A 426 -18.55 -1.19 -5.91
N PRO A 427 -18.83 -1.56 -7.16
CA PRO A 427 -19.50 -0.67 -8.11
C PRO A 427 -20.94 -0.38 -7.64
N LYS A 428 -21.44 0.80 -8.00
CA LYS A 428 -22.83 1.18 -7.75
C LYS A 428 -23.77 0.34 -8.62
N ALA A 429 -24.87 -0.13 -8.03
CA ALA A 429 -25.94 -0.85 -8.72
C ALA A 429 -27.28 -0.66 -7.98
N ASP A 430 -28.38 -1.17 -8.51
CA ASP A 430 -29.67 -1.14 -7.79
C ASP A 430 -29.63 -2.10 -6.60
N ALA A 431 -28.96 -3.25 -6.79
CA ALA A 431 -28.87 -4.31 -5.80
C ALA A 431 -27.49 -4.96 -5.73
N ILE A 432 -27.14 -5.45 -4.53
CA ILE A 432 -26.03 -6.37 -4.28
C ILE A 432 -26.62 -7.72 -3.87
N LEU A 433 -26.28 -8.78 -4.61
CA LEU A 433 -26.56 -10.17 -4.25
C LEU A 433 -25.32 -10.78 -3.61
N CYS A 434 -25.42 -11.29 -2.38
CA CYS A 434 -24.34 -11.99 -1.68
C CYS A 434 -24.87 -13.31 -1.09
N ARG A 435 -25.02 -14.31 -1.96
CA ARG A 435 -25.62 -15.60 -1.61
C ARG A 435 -24.54 -16.62 -1.24
N ASN A 436 -24.69 -17.27 -0.08
CA ASN A 436 -23.82 -18.33 0.44
C ASN A 436 -22.34 -17.98 0.68
N VAL A 437 -21.94 -16.70 0.59
CA VAL A 437 -20.55 -16.28 0.79
C VAL A 437 -20.24 -15.98 2.25
N LEU A 438 -21.07 -15.16 2.92
CA LEU A 438 -20.82 -14.66 4.28
C LEU A 438 -20.68 -15.79 5.31
N SER A 439 -21.35 -16.92 5.09
CA SER A 439 -21.25 -18.14 5.92
C SER A 439 -19.84 -18.73 6.01
N HIS A 440 -18.94 -18.37 5.08
CA HIS A 440 -17.54 -18.82 5.03
C HIS A 440 -16.54 -17.77 5.52
N LEU A 441 -16.98 -16.58 5.95
CA LEU A 441 -16.09 -15.49 6.36
C LEU A 441 -16.05 -15.34 7.88
N CYS A 442 -14.92 -14.94 8.46
CA CYS A 442 -14.87 -14.56 9.87
C CYS A 442 -15.78 -13.34 10.17
N ASN A 443 -16.18 -13.13 11.42
CA ASN A 443 -17.11 -12.04 11.78
C ASN A 443 -16.57 -10.65 11.39
N ALA A 444 -15.25 -10.45 11.46
CA ALA A 444 -14.63 -9.19 11.07
C ALA A 444 -14.78 -8.93 9.56
N ASP A 445 -14.56 -9.96 8.72
CA ASP A 445 -14.71 -9.85 7.26
C ASP A 445 -16.18 -9.67 6.85
N ILE A 446 -17.13 -10.30 7.56
CA ILE A 446 -18.57 -10.08 7.32
C ILE A 446 -18.93 -8.62 7.61
N ALA A 447 -18.51 -8.08 8.76
CA ALA A 447 -18.78 -6.69 9.12
C ALA A 447 -18.16 -5.71 8.10
N ALA A 448 -16.94 -6.00 7.64
CA ALA A 448 -16.27 -5.21 6.62
C ALA A 448 -17.01 -5.28 5.27
N ALA A 449 -17.44 -6.46 4.83
CA ALA A 449 -18.23 -6.62 3.59
C ALA A 449 -19.56 -5.87 3.65
N LEU A 450 -20.30 -5.96 4.76
CA LEU A 450 -21.53 -5.19 4.97
C LEU A 450 -21.27 -3.67 4.91
N SER A 451 -20.15 -3.20 5.45
CA SER A 451 -19.73 -1.81 5.34
C SER A 451 -19.43 -1.41 3.89
N GLN A 452 -18.73 -2.25 3.12
CA GLN A 452 -18.46 -2.01 1.70
C GLN A 452 -19.75 -1.98 0.87
N PHE A 453 -20.70 -2.86 1.17
CA PHE A 453 -22.00 -2.88 0.52
C PHE A 453 -22.78 -1.59 0.78
N ALA A 454 -22.82 -1.10 2.02
CA ALA A 454 -23.44 0.19 2.32
C ALA A 454 -22.76 1.37 1.60
N LYS A 455 -21.43 1.37 1.50
CA LYS A 455 -20.66 2.44 0.82
C LYS A 455 -20.77 2.43 -0.71
N SER A 456 -21.17 1.32 -1.31
CA SER A 456 -21.30 1.16 -2.77
C SER A 456 -22.30 2.12 -3.42
N GLY A 457 -23.25 2.65 -2.63
CA GLY A 457 -24.39 3.40 -3.13
C GLY A 457 -25.48 2.53 -3.74
N ALA A 458 -25.46 1.20 -3.51
CA ALA A 458 -26.55 0.32 -3.87
C ALA A 458 -27.79 0.52 -2.99
N THR A 459 -28.98 0.29 -3.55
CA THR A 459 -30.25 0.50 -2.81
C THR A 459 -30.65 -0.74 -2.02
N TRP A 460 -30.39 -1.93 -2.57
CA TRP A 460 -30.83 -3.20 -1.99
C TRP A 460 -29.66 -4.14 -1.71
N LEU A 461 -29.72 -4.85 -0.58
CA LEU A 461 -28.87 -5.98 -0.23
C LEU A 461 -29.72 -7.25 -0.21
N LEU A 462 -29.32 -8.25 -0.98
CA LEU A 462 -29.91 -9.58 -1.01
C LEU A 462 -28.85 -10.56 -0.50
N ALA A 463 -28.93 -10.99 0.75
CA ALA A 463 -27.88 -11.80 1.36
C ALA A 463 -28.43 -13.01 2.11
N THR A 464 -27.63 -14.08 2.16
CA THR A 464 -28.00 -15.29 2.88
C THR A 464 -28.06 -15.05 4.39
N THR A 465 -29.14 -15.48 5.03
CA THR A 465 -29.32 -15.50 6.48
C THR A 465 -30.01 -16.79 6.92
N HIS A 466 -29.80 -17.20 8.17
CA HIS A 466 -30.32 -18.45 8.73
C HIS A 466 -31.21 -18.17 9.94
N ASP A 467 -32.21 -19.02 10.15
CA ASP A 467 -33.00 -19.01 11.38
C ASP A 467 -32.29 -19.73 12.52
N GLY A 468 -32.65 -19.38 13.76
CA GLY A 468 -32.25 -20.14 14.96
C GLY A 468 -30.84 -19.88 15.47
N VAL A 469 -30.12 -18.89 14.92
CA VAL A 469 -28.82 -18.45 15.43
C VAL A 469 -29.03 -17.30 16.41
N THR A 470 -28.80 -17.55 17.70
CA THR A 470 -28.95 -16.52 18.75
C THR A 470 -27.76 -15.55 18.80
N GLN A 471 -26.56 -16.03 18.44
CA GLN A 471 -25.34 -15.24 18.36
C GLN A 471 -24.41 -15.84 17.31
N ASN A 472 -23.89 -15.00 16.41
CA ASN A 472 -22.94 -15.44 15.38
C ASN A 472 -21.57 -15.71 16.00
N GLN A 473 -21.25 -16.99 16.22
CA GLN A 473 -19.91 -17.39 16.63
C GLN A 473 -18.88 -17.05 15.55
N ASN A 474 -17.68 -16.65 15.96
CA ASN A 474 -16.61 -16.39 15.00
C ASN A 474 -16.02 -17.71 14.47
N THR A 475 -15.46 -17.69 13.26
CA THR A 475 -14.76 -18.84 12.65
C THR A 475 -13.57 -18.36 11.83
N ALA A 476 -12.69 -19.27 11.45
CA ALA A 476 -11.65 -18.99 10.46
C ALA A 476 -12.26 -18.88 9.05
N THR A 477 -11.81 -17.91 8.27
CA THR A 477 -12.25 -17.73 6.87
C THR A 477 -11.98 -19.01 6.05
N GLY A 478 -12.95 -19.38 5.21
CA GLY A 478 -13.02 -20.66 4.48
C GLY A 478 -13.89 -21.72 5.15
N VAL A 479 -14.09 -21.64 6.47
CA VAL A 479 -14.91 -22.61 7.23
C VAL A 479 -16.38 -22.19 7.23
N TRP A 480 -17.27 -23.13 6.87
CA TRP A 480 -18.71 -22.89 6.86
C TRP A 480 -19.32 -22.86 8.26
N ARG A 481 -20.26 -21.93 8.50
CA ARG A 481 -21.20 -21.94 9.63
C ARG A 481 -22.53 -21.26 9.26
N PRO A 482 -23.64 -21.53 9.96
CA PRO A 482 -24.84 -20.72 9.82
C PRO A 482 -24.60 -19.30 10.37
N VAL A 483 -25.06 -18.31 9.63
CA VAL A 483 -24.99 -16.89 10.01
C VAL A 483 -26.40 -16.29 9.95
N ASP A 484 -26.82 -15.61 11.01
CA ASP A 484 -28.01 -14.75 11.03
C ASP A 484 -27.58 -13.28 11.05
N LEU A 485 -27.87 -12.56 9.97
CA LEU A 485 -27.50 -11.15 9.84
C LEU A 485 -28.27 -10.23 10.80
N ALA A 486 -29.42 -10.66 11.34
CA ALA A 486 -30.15 -9.92 12.35
C ALA A 486 -29.62 -10.16 13.78
N ALA A 487 -28.83 -11.21 14.00
CA ALA A 487 -28.23 -11.51 15.28
C ALA A 487 -26.90 -10.77 15.50
N ALA A 488 -26.47 -10.68 16.76
CA ALA A 488 -25.16 -10.10 17.10
C ALA A 488 -24.02 -10.87 16.42
N PRO A 489 -22.95 -10.21 15.93
CA PRO A 489 -22.65 -8.79 16.08
C PRO A 489 -23.18 -7.88 14.94
N PHE A 490 -23.86 -8.43 13.93
CA PHE A 490 -24.22 -7.66 12.72
C PHE A 490 -25.47 -6.81 12.90
N LEU A 491 -26.48 -7.33 13.61
CA LEU A 491 -27.66 -6.58 14.05
C LEU A 491 -28.37 -5.81 12.93
N LEU A 492 -28.45 -6.39 11.72
CA LEU A 492 -29.28 -5.83 10.66
C LEU A 492 -30.75 -5.84 11.10
N PRO A 493 -31.59 -4.90 10.62
CA PRO A 493 -33.02 -4.96 10.87
C PRO A 493 -33.62 -6.24 10.28
N VAL A 494 -34.84 -6.58 10.68
CA VAL A 494 -35.58 -7.70 10.07
C VAL A 494 -35.68 -7.45 8.56
N PRO A 495 -35.37 -8.43 7.70
CA PRO A 495 -35.43 -8.26 6.25
C PRO A 495 -36.85 -7.92 5.79
N GLN A 496 -36.98 -7.04 4.81
CA GLN A 496 -38.27 -6.61 4.25
C GLN A 496 -38.94 -7.73 3.45
N HIS A 497 -38.12 -8.55 2.78
CA HIS A 497 -38.56 -9.75 2.07
C HIS A 497 -37.62 -10.91 2.38
N ARG A 498 -38.14 -12.13 2.30
CA ARG A 498 -37.37 -13.37 2.47
C ARG A 498 -37.72 -14.33 1.35
N ILE A 499 -36.71 -14.81 0.62
CA ILE A 499 -36.86 -15.85 -0.39
C ILE A 499 -36.32 -17.16 0.20
N PRO A 500 -37.06 -18.28 0.16
CA PRO A 500 -36.56 -19.57 0.62
C PRO A 500 -35.31 -20.00 -0.16
N ASP A 501 -34.26 -20.44 0.55
CA ASP A 501 -33.01 -20.92 -0.05
C ASP A 501 -32.56 -22.26 0.56
N GLY A 502 -33.51 -23.15 0.83
CA GLY A 502 -33.28 -24.44 1.50
C GLY A 502 -33.71 -24.45 2.96
N LYS A 503 -33.47 -25.56 3.65
CA LYS A 503 -34.01 -25.79 5.00
C LYS A 503 -33.38 -24.86 6.04
N GLY A 504 -34.16 -23.94 6.58
CA GLY A 504 -33.73 -22.97 7.59
C GLY A 504 -32.79 -21.87 7.06
N ARG A 505 -32.66 -21.76 5.73
CA ARG A 505 -31.80 -20.79 5.05
C ARG A 505 -32.64 -19.94 4.11
N TRP A 506 -32.38 -18.64 4.11
CA TRP A 506 -33.15 -17.64 3.40
C TRP A 506 -32.23 -16.66 2.70
N LEU A 507 -32.69 -16.12 1.58
CA LEU A 507 -32.15 -14.89 1.03
C LEU A 507 -33.00 -13.74 1.58
N GLY A 508 -32.44 -13.00 2.54
CA GLY A 508 -33.07 -11.80 3.10
C GLY A 508 -32.84 -10.60 2.18
N VAL A 509 -33.81 -9.69 2.14
CA VAL A 509 -33.77 -8.46 1.34
C VAL A 509 -33.85 -7.25 2.25
N TRP A 510 -32.80 -6.44 2.25
CA TRP A 510 -32.68 -5.23 3.04
C TRP A 510 -32.50 -4.02 2.14
N ARG A 511 -33.04 -2.88 2.58
CA ARG A 511 -32.71 -1.60 1.98
C ARG A 511 -31.42 -1.08 2.62
N LEU A 512 -30.42 -0.78 1.81
CA LEU A 512 -29.22 -0.05 2.21
C LEU A 512 -29.60 1.43 2.23
N ALA A 513 -29.49 2.06 3.40
CA ALA A 513 -29.98 3.41 3.66
C ALA A 513 -29.12 4.50 3.01
#